data_AF-A0A816HD48-F1
#
_entry.id   AF-A0A816HD48-F1
#
_cell.length_a   1.000
_cell.length_b   1.000
_cell.length_c   1.000
_cell.angle_alpha   90.00
_cell.angle_beta   90.00
_cell.angle_gamma   90.00
#
_symmetry.space_group_name_H-M   'P 1'
#
loop_
_entity.id
_entity.type
_entity.pdbx_description
1 polymer ?
#
loop_
_entity_poly.entity_id
_entity_poly.type
_entity_poly.pdbx_seq_one_letter_code
_entity_poly.pdbx_strand_id
1 'polypeptide(L)'
;HYAEFYSHNFIYAASFSGALDLLNTDVQNGILNLRIIDDVPLVGPFGYPNAPASTNGWFAYDTITHAEELHDLSVALYTGDMGDLEHTLRDGSYRLQEKLTSLNVSVYLNDYGNGQSIGYECDGGHTWPCWKAALIDVLPRILATLQQEF
;
A
#
# COMPACT_ATOMS: atom_id res chain seq x y z
N HIS A 1 1.58 0.03 7.36
CA HIS A 1 2.29 -0.47 8.56
C HIS A 1 2.87 0.64 9.44
N TYR A 2 3.94 1.34 9.06
CA TYR A 2 4.65 2.21 10.03
C TYR A 2 3.80 3.40 10.50
N ALA A 3 3.04 4.02 9.59
CA ALA A 3 2.15 5.12 9.94
C ALA A 3 0.98 4.72 10.85
N GLU A 4 0.52 3.47 10.83
CA GLU A 4 -0.48 2.96 11.78
C GLU A 4 0.08 2.95 13.22
N PHE A 5 1.29 2.40 13.43
CA PHE A 5 1.87 2.29 14.77
C PHE A 5 2.38 3.61 15.34
N TYR A 6 2.67 4.58 14.48
CA TYR A 6 3.31 5.83 14.84
C TYR A 6 2.55 7.03 14.26
N SER A 7 1.21 6.96 14.22
CA SER A 7 0.33 7.98 13.63
C SER A 7 0.63 9.39 14.16
N HIS A 8 1.02 9.53 15.43
CA HIS A 8 1.46 10.80 16.03
C HIS A 8 2.73 11.42 15.41
N ASN A 9 3.50 10.68 14.61
CA ASN A 9 4.71 11.18 13.93
C ASN A 9 4.46 11.52 12.45
N PHE A 10 3.27 11.24 11.92
CA PHE A 10 2.97 11.39 10.50
C PHE A 10 1.61 12.06 10.32
N ILE A 11 1.56 13.07 9.47
CA ILE A 11 0.30 13.69 9.03
C ILE A 11 -0.10 13.23 7.62
N TYR A 12 0.79 12.52 6.94
CA TYR A 12 0.61 12.06 5.57
C TYR A 12 1.27 10.71 5.34
N ALA A 13 0.60 9.82 4.60
CA ALA A 13 1.16 8.56 4.13
C ALA A 13 0.85 8.35 2.63
N ALA A 14 1.84 7.88 1.88
CA ALA A 14 1.66 7.50 0.48
C ALA A 14 2.07 6.04 0.29
N SER A 15 1.28 5.28 -0.48
CA SER A 15 1.59 3.91 -0.89
C SER A 15 1.66 3.83 -2.41
N PHE A 16 2.76 3.28 -2.94
CA PHE A 16 2.99 3.07 -4.38
C PHE A 16 3.05 1.57 -4.63
N SER A 17 2.03 1.01 -5.28
CA SER A 17 1.91 -0.44 -5.53
C SER A 17 2.09 -1.27 -4.25
N GLY A 18 1.47 -0.86 -3.15
CA GLY A 18 1.71 -1.47 -1.83
C GLY A 18 0.98 -2.80 -1.61
N ALA A 19 1.64 -3.73 -0.90
CA ALA A 19 1.01 -4.93 -0.34
C ALA A 19 0.16 -4.57 0.89
N LEU A 20 -0.99 -3.93 0.65
CA LEU A 20 -1.85 -3.35 1.68
C LEU A 20 -2.78 -4.38 2.35
N ASP A 21 -3.12 -5.46 1.64
CA ASP A 21 -3.97 -6.57 2.09
C ASP A 21 -3.10 -7.81 2.35
N LEU A 22 -2.51 -7.90 3.53
CA LEU A 22 -1.67 -9.04 3.94
C LEU A 22 -2.48 -10.30 4.26
N LEU A 23 -3.81 -10.19 4.35
CA LEU A 23 -4.70 -11.33 4.53
C LEU A 23 -5.19 -11.93 3.21
N ASN A 24 -4.96 -11.23 2.09
CA ASN A 24 -5.20 -11.76 0.75
C ASN A 24 -4.22 -12.91 0.43
N THR A 25 -4.76 -14.06 0.04
CA THR A 25 -3.98 -15.27 -0.23
C THR A 25 -3.02 -15.12 -1.41
N ASP A 26 -3.36 -14.32 -2.43
CA ASP A 26 -2.49 -14.08 -3.59
C ASP A 26 -1.31 -13.19 -3.21
N VAL A 27 -1.53 -12.18 -2.35
CA VAL A 27 -0.45 -11.38 -1.75
C VAL A 27 0.46 -12.25 -0.88
N GLN A 28 -0.11 -13.09 -0.01
CA GLN A 28 0.65 -14.03 0.82
C GLN A 28 1.48 -15.00 -0.04
N ASN A 29 0.88 -15.60 -1.06
CA ASN A 29 1.57 -16.50 -1.98
C ASN A 29 2.69 -15.79 -2.73
N GLY A 30 2.46 -14.55 -3.19
CA GLY A 30 3.49 -13.72 -3.83
C GLY A 30 4.70 -13.51 -2.92
N ILE A 31 4.47 -13.04 -1.69
CA ILE A 31 5.53 -12.80 -0.70
C ILE A 31 6.27 -14.11 -0.35
N LEU A 32 5.57 -15.21 -0.13
CA LEU A 32 6.19 -16.50 0.21
C LEU A 32 6.99 -17.08 -0.97
N ASN A 33 6.61 -16.77 -2.21
CA ASN A 33 7.33 -17.22 -3.40
C ASN A 33 8.62 -16.43 -3.65
N LEU A 34 8.73 -15.18 -3.15
CA LEU A 34 9.99 -14.42 -3.19
C LEU A 34 11.14 -15.17 -2.50
N ARG A 35 10.84 -16.06 -1.56
CA ARG A 35 11.85 -16.92 -0.91
C ARG A 35 12.69 -17.75 -1.89
N ILE A 36 12.11 -18.12 -3.03
CA ILE A 36 12.78 -18.92 -4.07
C ILE A 36 13.83 -18.06 -4.79
N ILE A 37 13.58 -16.76 -4.88
CA ILE A 37 14.40 -15.78 -5.59
C ILE A 37 15.48 -15.22 -4.66
N ASP A 38 15.12 -14.91 -3.42
CA ASP A 38 15.96 -14.17 -2.47
C ASP A 38 16.67 -15.05 -1.42
N ASP A 39 16.50 -16.37 -1.48
CA ASP A 39 17.07 -17.36 -0.53
C ASP A 39 16.76 -17.04 0.94
N VAL A 40 15.53 -16.60 1.21
CA VAL A 40 15.06 -16.27 2.56
C VAL A 40 14.25 -17.41 3.19
N PRO A 41 14.19 -17.52 4.53
CA PRO A 41 13.36 -18.52 5.19
C PRO A 41 11.88 -18.39 4.85
N LEU A 42 11.18 -19.52 4.73
CA LEU A 42 9.71 -19.55 4.54
C LEU A 42 8.95 -18.86 5.67
N VAL A 43 9.45 -19.00 6.91
CA VAL A 43 8.89 -18.32 8.08
C VAL A 43 9.67 -17.02 8.26
N GLY A 44 9.12 -15.96 7.66
CA GLY A 44 9.64 -14.60 7.76
C GLY A 44 9.10 -13.84 8.97
N PRO A 45 9.25 -12.50 8.99
CA PRO A 45 8.82 -11.65 10.10
C PRO A 45 7.32 -11.70 10.39
N PHE A 46 6.51 -12.08 9.40
CA PHE A 46 5.07 -12.22 9.57
C PHE A 46 4.64 -13.55 10.18
N GLY A 47 5.54 -14.52 10.37
CA GLY A 47 5.19 -15.85 10.88
C GLY A 47 4.55 -16.75 9.82
N TYR A 48 3.82 -17.78 10.27
CA TYR A 48 3.21 -18.78 9.39
C TYR A 48 1.83 -18.27 8.91
N PRO A 49 1.56 -18.14 7.59
CA PRO A 49 0.35 -17.50 7.05
C PRO A 49 -0.98 -18.03 7.61
N ASN A 50 -1.05 -19.33 7.90
CA ASN A 50 -2.27 -19.99 8.39
C ASN A 50 -2.34 -20.12 9.93
N ALA A 51 -1.46 -19.44 10.68
CA ALA A 51 -1.59 -19.37 12.13
C ALA A 51 -2.84 -18.56 12.51
N PRO A 52 -3.45 -18.78 13.70
CA PRO A 52 -4.67 -18.08 14.10
C PRO A 52 -4.52 -16.56 13.94
N ALA A 53 -5.50 -15.93 13.29
CA ALA A 53 -5.44 -14.52 12.88
C ALA A 53 -5.01 -13.58 14.03
N SER A 54 -5.45 -13.81 15.26
CA SER A 54 -5.08 -12.97 16.41
C SER A 54 -3.64 -13.13 16.92
N THR A 55 -2.86 -14.07 16.38
CA THR A 55 -1.51 -14.41 16.87
C THR A 55 -0.43 -14.35 15.80
N ASN A 56 -0.78 -13.98 14.58
CA ASN A 56 0.09 -14.04 13.41
C ASN A 56 0.48 -12.64 12.92
N GLY A 57 1.73 -12.47 12.47
CA GLY A 57 2.21 -11.18 11.98
C GLY A 57 1.46 -10.71 10.73
N TRP A 58 0.98 -11.63 9.89
CA TRP A 58 0.16 -11.30 8.72
C TRP A 58 -1.08 -10.47 9.06
N PHE A 59 -1.76 -10.77 10.17
CA PHE A 59 -2.90 -9.99 10.66
C PHE A 59 -2.44 -8.74 11.42
N ALA A 60 -1.45 -8.90 12.32
CA ALA A 60 -0.95 -7.81 13.16
C ALA A 60 -0.37 -6.63 12.37
N TYR A 61 0.04 -6.88 11.12
CA TYR A 61 0.54 -5.87 10.22
C TYR A 61 -0.41 -5.63 9.04
N ASP A 62 -1.60 -6.20 8.96
CA ASP A 62 -2.49 -5.95 7.82
C ASP A 62 -3.02 -4.51 7.82
N THR A 63 -2.75 -3.73 6.76
CA THR A 63 -3.11 -2.30 6.72
C THR A 63 -4.63 -2.10 6.69
N ILE A 64 -5.36 -2.99 6.01
CA ILE A 64 -6.83 -2.90 5.91
C ILE A 64 -7.48 -3.14 7.27
N THR A 65 -7.00 -4.14 8.01
CA THR A 65 -7.45 -4.46 9.37
C THR A 65 -7.20 -3.29 10.32
N HIS A 66 -6.07 -2.59 10.15
CA HIS A 66 -5.66 -1.48 11.01
C HIS A 66 -5.95 -0.09 10.44
N ALA A 67 -6.84 0.02 9.44
CA ALA A 67 -7.11 1.29 8.75
C ALA A 67 -7.64 2.42 9.67
N GLU A 68 -8.25 2.08 10.81
CA GLU A 68 -8.71 3.05 11.81
C GLU A 68 -7.56 3.82 12.46
N GLU A 69 -6.36 3.23 12.54
CA GLU A 69 -5.17 3.89 13.10
C GLU A 69 -4.67 5.06 12.22
N LEU A 70 -5.21 5.20 11.00
CA LEU A 70 -4.89 6.26 10.05
C LEU A 70 -5.82 7.48 10.14
N HIS A 71 -6.71 7.57 11.15
CA HIS A 71 -7.78 8.57 11.23
C HIS A 71 -7.33 10.04 11.16
N ASP A 72 -6.14 10.36 11.65
CA ASP A 72 -5.58 11.72 11.63
C ASP A 72 -4.66 12.00 10.43
N LEU A 73 -4.53 11.03 9.51
CA LEU A 73 -3.62 11.14 8.37
C LEU A 73 -4.38 11.44 7.08
N SER A 74 -3.73 12.19 6.19
CA SER A 74 -4.07 12.17 4.77
C SER A 74 -3.32 11.03 4.07
N VAL A 75 -4.06 10.19 3.35
CA VAL A 75 -3.52 9.01 2.68
C VAL A 75 -3.59 9.18 1.16
N ALA A 76 -2.54 8.79 0.46
CA ALA A 76 -2.56 8.64 -0.99
C ALA A 76 -2.16 7.23 -1.42
N LEU A 77 -2.93 6.68 -2.33
CA LEU A 77 -2.78 5.33 -2.87
C LEU A 77 -2.54 5.43 -4.37
N TYR A 78 -1.50 4.76 -4.86
CA TYR A 78 -1.15 4.72 -6.26
C TYR A 78 -0.97 3.28 -6.68
N THR A 79 -1.56 2.93 -7.82
CA THR A 79 -1.49 1.58 -8.38
C THR A 79 -1.66 1.62 -9.88
N GLY A 80 -1.09 0.64 -10.58
CA GLY A 80 -1.40 0.35 -11.98
C GLY A 80 -2.29 -0.87 -12.13
N ASP A 81 -2.35 -1.39 -13.36
CA ASP A 81 -3.16 -2.55 -13.74
C ASP A 81 -2.44 -3.49 -14.72
N MET A 82 -1.12 -3.38 -14.88
CA MET A 82 -0.37 -4.19 -15.84
C MET A 82 0.49 -5.26 -15.16
N GLY A 83 0.16 -6.52 -15.48
CA GLY A 83 0.83 -7.71 -14.96
C GLY A 83 0.21 -8.23 -13.66
N ASP A 84 0.36 -9.53 -13.41
CA ASP A 84 -0.33 -10.23 -12.32
C ASP A 84 -0.04 -9.66 -10.93
N LEU A 85 1.22 -9.27 -10.69
CA LEU A 85 1.63 -8.69 -9.41
C LEU A 85 0.95 -7.34 -9.17
N GLU A 86 1.00 -6.42 -10.14
CA GLU A 86 0.42 -5.09 -9.97
C GLU A 86 -1.11 -5.17 -9.83
N HIS A 87 -1.76 -6.01 -10.64
CA HIS A 87 -3.20 -6.26 -10.52
C HIS A 87 -3.58 -6.82 -9.14
N THR A 88 -2.77 -7.72 -8.58
CA THR A 88 -3.02 -8.26 -7.22
C THR A 88 -2.95 -7.15 -6.15
N LEU A 89 -2.00 -6.23 -6.28
CA LEU A 89 -1.78 -5.14 -5.32
C LEU A 89 -2.82 -4.00 -5.47
N ARG A 90 -3.32 -3.81 -6.70
CA ARG A 90 -4.40 -2.88 -7.04
C ARG A 90 -5.65 -3.12 -6.21
N ASP A 91 -6.07 -4.38 -6.07
CA ASP A 91 -7.25 -4.75 -5.28
C ASP A 91 -7.13 -4.30 -3.82
N GLY A 92 -5.93 -4.43 -3.23
CA GLY A 92 -5.65 -3.95 -1.88
C GLY A 92 -5.78 -2.44 -1.75
N SER A 93 -5.37 -1.68 -2.77
CA SER A 93 -5.52 -0.22 -2.80
C SER A 93 -7.00 0.20 -2.83
N TYR A 94 -7.84 -0.48 -3.61
CA TYR A 94 -9.27 -0.21 -3.64
C TYR A 94 -9.97 -0.58 -2.33
N ARG A 95 -9.66 -1.75 -1.74
CA ARG A 95 -10.23 -2.16 -0.45
C ARG A 95 -9.85 -1.19 0.67
N LEU A 96 -8.59 -0.73 0.70
CA LEU A 96 -8.16 0.27 1.67
C LEU A 96 -8.85 1.62 1.44
N GLN A 97 -8.99 2.07 0.19
CA GLN A 97 -9.73 3.30 -0.13
C GLN A 97 -11.16 3.23 0.40
N GLU A 98 -11.88 2.15 0.13
CA GLU A 98 -13.27 1.94 0.59
C GLU A 98 -13.33 1.99 2.12
N LYS A 99 -12.42 1.27 2.80
CA LYS A 99 -12.33 1.25 4.25
C LYS A 99 -12.06 2.62 4.85
N LEU A 100 -11.06 3.34 4.33
CA LEU A 100 -10.71 4.71 4.78
C LEU A 100 -11.86 5.69 4.54
N THR A 101 -12.52 5.60 3.39
CA THR A 101 -13.71 6.43 3.08
C THR A 101 -14.83 6.15 4.09
N SER A 102 -15.08 4.88 4.44
CA SER A 102 -16.10 4.53 5.46
C SER A 102 -15.79 5.05 6.86
N LEU A 103 -14.50 5.30 7.15
CA LEU A 103 -14.00 5.84 8.41
C LEU A 103 -13.86 7.38 8.37
N ASN A 104 -14.25 8.03 7.27
CA ASN A 104 -14.04 9.47 7.00
C ASN A 104 -12.57 9.91 7.05
N VAL A 105 -11.63 9.01 6.73
CA VAL A 105 -10.22 9.36 6.57
C VAL A 105 -9.99 9.95 5.19
N SER A 106 -9.24 11.06 5.11
CA SER A 106 -8.90 11.71 3.85
C SER A 106 -8.04 10.78 3.00
N VAL A 107 -8.58 10.30 1.88
CA VAL A 107 -7.88 9.38 0.98
C VAL A 107 -7.96 9.84 -0.47
N TYR A 108 -6.81 9.83 -1.15
CA TYR A 108 -6.69 10.00 -2.59
C TYR A 108 -6.26 8.66 -3.22
N LEU A 109 -6.91 8.26 -4.31
CA LEU A 109 -6.50 7.10 -5.11
C LEU A 109 -6.21 7.57 -6.53
N ASN A 110 -5.03 7.21 -7.03
CA ASN A 110 -4.67 7.31 -8.45
C ASN A 110 -4.37 5.90 -8.97
N ASP A 111 -5.39 5.28 -9.56
CA ASP A 111 -5.20 4.12 -10.40
C ASP A 111 -4.81 4.59 -11.80
N TYR A 112 -3.53 4.43 -12.13
CA TYR A 112 -2.98 4.86 -13.41
C TYR A 112 -3.13 3.82 -14.51
N GLY A 113 -3.76 2.67 -14.24
CA GLY A 113 -4.05 1.63 -15.23
C GLY A 113 -2.79 1.20 -15.98
N ASN A 114 -2.76 1.47 -17.29
CA ASN A 114 -1.62 1.21 -18.18
C ASN A 114 -0.54 2.31 -18.18
N GLY A 115 -0.54 3.20 -17.18
CA GLY A 115 0.44 4.26 -16.98
C GLY A 115 0.20 5.55 -17.77
N GLN A 116 -0.73 5.57 -18.73
CA GLN A 116 -0.96 6.74 -19.61
C GLN A 116 -1.39 8.01 -18.86
N SER A 117 -1.98 7.88 -17.67
CA SER A 117 -2.48 9.02 -16.89
C SER A 117 -1.43 9.66 -15.97
N ILE A 118 -0.30 8.98 -15.68
CA ILE A 118 0.62 9.41 -14.61
C ILE A 118 1.98 9.92 -15.09
N GLY A 119 2.39 9.59 -16.32
CA GLY A 119 3.57 10.22 -16.94
C GLY A 119 4.41 9.32 -17.84
N TYR A 120 5.50 9.91 -18.33
CA TYR A 120 6.41 9.29 -19.30
C TYR A 120 7.13 8.07 -18.69
N GLU A 121 7.28 7.00 -19.48
CA GLU A 121 7.89 5.70 -19.13
C GLU A 121 7.13 4.81 -18.13
N CYS A 122 6.02 5.26 -17.55
CA CYS A 122 5.15 4.34 -16.83
C CYS A 122 4.27 3.55 -17.81
N ASP A 123 4.38 2.23 -17.75
CA ASP A 123 3.59 1.30 -18.54
C ASP A 123 2.44 0.68 -17.75
N GLY A 124 2.22 1.13 -16.51
CA GLY A 124 1.20 0.59 -15.62
C GLY A 124 1.63 -0.62 -14.80
N GLY A 125 2.90 -1.04 -14.90
CA GLY A 125 3.42 -2.20 -14.17
C GLY A 125 4.04 -1.87 -12.82
N HIS A 126 4.51 -2.93 -12.15
CA HIS A 126 5.22 -2.87 -10.86
C HIS A 126 6.69 -2.45 -11.04
N THR A 127 6.91 -1.21 -11.50
CA THR A 127 8.22 -0.75 -12.01
C THR A 127 8.65 0.61 -11.46
N TRP A 128 9.97 0.84 -11.41
CA TRP A 128 10.58 2.09 -10.97
C TRP A 128 10.09 3.34 -11.72
N PRO A 129 9.93 3.34 -13.07
CA PRO A 129 9.37 4.48 -13.77
C PRO A 129 7.98 4.89 -13.26
N CYS A 130 7.10 3.92 -12.98
CA CYS A 130 5.77 4.19 -12.43
C CYS A 130 5.85 4.78 -11.02
N TRP A 131 6.68 4.24 -10.13
CA TRP A 131 6.84 4.78 -8.77
C TRP A 131 7.45 6.18 -8.77
N LYS A 132 8.38 6.48 -9.69
CA LYS A 132 8.92 7.83 -9.87
C LYS A 132 7.84 8.81 -10.31
N ALA A 133 6.99 8.41 -11.26
CA ALA A 133 5.87 9.22 -11.72
C ALA A 133 4.85 9.49 -10.59
N ALA A 134 4.51 8.46 -9.82
CA ALA A 134 3.64 8.57 -8.65
C ALA A 134 4.23 9.48 -7.56
N LEU A 135 5.54 9.40 -7.30
CA LEU A 135 6.21 10.29 -6.35
C LEU A 135 6.15 11.75 -6.79
N ILE A 136 6.36 12.03 -8.08
CA ILE A 136 6.26 13.38 -8.64
C ILE A 136 4.83 13.91 -8.49
N ASP A 137 3.81 13.09 -8.75
CA ASP A 137 2.40 13.47 -8.64
C ASP A 137 1.97 13.73 -7.19
N VAL A 138 2.42 12.92 -6.23
CA VAL A 138 2.00 13.04 -4.83
C VAL A 138 2.68 14.19 -4.10
N LEU A 139 3.90 14.57 -4.50
CA LEU A 139 4.72 15.52 -3.76
C LEU A 139 4.02 16.87 -3.48
N PRO A 140 3.30 17.50 -4.43
CA PRO A 140 2.52 18.70 -4.13
C PRO A 140 1.47 18.52 -3.02
N ARG A 141 0.86 17.34 -2.91
CA ARG A 141 -0.14 17.03 -1.86
C ARG A 141 0.52 16.87 -0.49
N ILE A 142 1.68 16.21 -0.45
CA ILE A 142 2.50 16.09 0.77
C ILE A 142 2.88 17.49 1.26
N LEU A 143 3.41 18.33 0.37
CA LEU A 143 3.84 19.69 0.71
C LEU A 143 2.68 20.56 1.18
N ALA A 144 1.51 20.47 0.53
CA ALA A 144 0.32 21.21 0.95
C ALA A 144 -0.13 20.83 2.37
N THR A 145 -0.09 19.54 2.71
CA THR A 145 -0.44 19.05 4.06
C THR A 145 0.57 19.55 5.10
N LEU A 146 1.87 19.45 4.80
CA LEU A 146 2.93 19.92 5.70
C LEU A 146 2.91 21.43 5.93
N GLN A 147 2.49 22.22 4.94
CA GLN A 147 2.43 23.68 5.04
C GLN A 147 1.21 24.21 5.81
N GLN A 148 0.15 23.42 5.94
CA GLN A 148 -1.05 23.80 6.69
C GLN A 148 -0.89 23.68 8.21
N GLU A 149 0.14 22.95 8.66
CA GLU A 149 0.47 22.76 10.09
C GLU A 149 1.43 23.83 10.65
N PHE A 150 1.79 24.85 9.86
CA PHE A 150 2.58 26.03 10.28
C PHE A 150 1.74 27.31 10.20
#